data_AF-A0A949I4D9-F1
#
_entry.id   AF-A0A949I4D9-F1
#
_cell.length_a   1.000
_cell.length_b   1.000
_cell.length_c   1.000
_cell.angle_alpha   90.00
_cell.angle_beta   90.00
_cell.angle_gamma   90.00
#
_symmetry.space_group_name_H-M   'P 1'
#
loop_
_entity.id
_entity.type
_entity.pdbx_description
1 polymer ?
#
loop_
_entity_poly.entity_id
_entity_poly.type
_entity_poly.pdbx_seq_one_letter_code
_entity_poly.pdbx_strand_id
1 'polypeptide(L)'
;DAFLHHMVRNLMGSLLAVGLGRRSVPALAALLASRDRKQGDPTFMPDGLYLDGVAYPAHYGLDALSWQPRDTFWWAASADTP
;
A
#
# COMPACT_ATOMS: atom_id res chain seq x y z
N ASP A 1 10.92 -0.82 10.45
CA ASP A 1 9.49 -0.88 10.07
C ASP A 1 9.04 -2.30 9.80
N ALA A 2 7.79 -2.62 10.16
CA ALA A 2 7.21 -3.95 9.97
C ALA A 2 5.70 -3.83 9.76
N PHE A 3 5.11 -4.84 9.12
CA PHE A 3 3.68 -4.95 8.87
C PHE A 3 3.04 -6.01 9.76
N LEU A 4 1.84 -5.74 10.28
CA LEU A 4 1.05 -6.75 10.99
C LEU A 4 0.46 -7.77 10.01
N HIS A 5 0.08 -8.93 10.54
CA HIS A 5 -0.60 -9.97 9.79
C HIS A 5 -1.87 -9.39 9.13
N HIS A 6 -2.01 -9.55 7.81
CA HIS A 6 -3.08 -8.99 6.96
C HIS A 6 -3.18 -7.46 6.87
N MET A 7 -2.25 -6.68 7.44
CA MET A 7 -2.33 -5.21 7.48
C MET A 7 -2.52 -4.59 6.10
N VAL A 8 -1.64 -4.93 5.14
CA VAL A 8 -1.68 -4.38 3.78
C VAL A 8 -3.00 -4.73 3.08
N ARG A 9 -3.46 -5.98 3.21
CA ARG A 9 -4.71 -6.45 2.59
C ARG A 9 -5.96 -5.80 3.20
N ASN A 10 -5.95 -5.52 4.50
CA ASN A 10 -7.02 -4.80 5.17
C ASN A 10 -7.07 -3.32 4.73
N LEU A 11 -5.89 -2.71 4.58
CA LEU A 11 -5.78 -1.34 4.07
C LEU A 11 -6.29 -1.27 2.63
N MET A 12 -5.87 -2.18 1.76
CA MET A 12 -6.33 -2.24 0.37
C MET A 12 -7.85 -2.41 0.26
N GLY A 13 -8.47 -3.23 1.11
CA GLY A 13 -9.92 -3.37 1.15
C GLY A 13 -10.63 -2.05 1.47
N SER A 14 -10.06 -1.27 2.39
CA SER A 14 -10.60 0.04 2.79
C SER A 14 -10.39 1.12 1.73
N LEU A 15 -9.21 1.14 1.09
CA LEU A 15 -8.92 2.04 -0.02
C LEU A 15 -9.82 1.76 -1.23
N LEU A 16 -10.10 0.49 -1.52
CA LEU A 16 -11.01 0.10 -2.59
C LEU A 16 -12.45 0.54 -2.30
N ALA A 17 -12.91 0.44 -1.05
CA ALA A 17 -14.23 0.93 -0.65
C ALA A 17 -14.36 2.45 -0.86
N VAL A 18 -13.29 3.21 -0.59
CA VAL A 18 -13.25 4.65 -0.86
C VAL A 18 -13.22 4.95 -2.37
N GLY A 19 -12.35 4.28 -3.12
CA GLY A 19 -12.23 4.46 -4.57
C GLY A 19 -13.51 4.12 -5.35
N LEU A 20 -14.31 3.19 -4.84
CA LEU A 20 -15.63 2.83 -5.39
C LEU A 20 -16.79 3.64 -4.81
N GLY A 21 -16.52 4.65 -3.98
CA GLY A 21 -17.55 5.53 -3.40
C GLY A 21 -18.43 4.89 -2.32
N ARG A 22 -18.11 3.67 -1.87
CA ARG A 22 -18.85 2.96 -0.80
C ARG A 22 -18.54 3.48 0.60
N ARG A 23 -17.40 4.17 0.75
CA ARG A 23 -16.94 4.79 2.00
C ARG A 23 -16.36 6.16 1.70
N SER A 24 -16.58 7.14 2.57
CA SER A 24 -16.00 8.47 2.42
C SER A 24 -14.60 8.54 3.05
N VAL A 25 -13.78 9.50 2.61
CA VAL A 25 -12.45 9.75 3.20
C VAL A 25 -12.54 10.05 4.71
N PRO A 26 -13.48 10.89 5.20
CA PRO A 26 -13.65 11.10 6.63
C PRO A 26 -14.01 9.82 7.40
N ALA A 27 -14.80 8.93 6.80
CA ALA A 27 -15.16 7.65 7.43
C ALA A 27 -13.95 6.71 7.55
N LEU A 28 -13.03 6.72 6.58
CA LEU A 28 -11.77 5.99 6.67
C LEU A 28 -10.88 6.53 7.80
N ALA A 29 -10.79 7.86 7.96
CA ALA A 29 -10.06 8.47 9.05
C ALA A 29 -10.64 8.08 10.43
N ALA A 30 -11.97 8.09 10.56
CA ALA A 30 -12.66 7.65 11.76
C ALA A 30 -12.41 6.16 12.08
N LEU A 31 -12.39 5.29 11.05
CA LEU A 31 -12.03 3.88 11.21
C LEU A 31 -10.60 3.69 11.72
N LEU A 32 -9.63 4.43 11.18
CA LEU A 32 -8.25 4.34 11.65
C LEU A 32 -8.12 4.81 13.10
N ALA A 33 -8.86 5.86 13.47
CA ALA A 33 -8.91 6.36 14.84
C ALA A 33 -9.57 5.39 15.82
N SER A 34 -10.59 4.64 15.39
CA SER A 34 -11.30 3.68 16.25
C SER A 34 -10.45 2.48 16.64
N ARG A 35 -9.40 2.15 15.86
CA ARG A 35 -8.51 0.98 16.06
C ARG A 35 -9.27 -0.34 16.18
N ASP A 36 -10.50 -0.39 15.68
CA ASP A 36 -11.38 -1.54 15.79
C ASP A 36 -11.51 -2.24 14.44
N ARG A 37 -10.93 -3.44 14.36
CA ARG A 37 -10.93 -4.24 13.13
C ARG A 37 -12.35 -4.64 12.68
N LYS A 38 -13.31 -4.74 13.60
CA LYS A 38 -14.68 -5.16 13.26
C LYS A 38 -15.41 -4.15 12.38
N GLN A 39 -14.99 -2.89 12.41
CA GLN A 39 -15.57 -1.79 11.61
C GLN A 39 -14.92 -1.67 10.22
N GLY A 40 -13.81 -2.39 10.00
CA GLY A 40 -13.06 -2.38 8.76
C GLY A 40 -13.77 -3.12 7.63
N ASP A 41 -13.46 -2.74 6.39
CA ASP A 41 -13.98 -3.41 5.20
C ASP A 41 -13.51 -4.88 5.12
N PRO A 42 -14.15 -5.70 4.26
CA PRO A 42 -13.69 -7.06 3.97
C PRO A 42 -12.22 -7.08 3.55
N THR A 43 -11.48 -8.09 4.02
CA THR A 43 -10.07 -8.26 3.65
C THR A 43 -9.93 -8.48 2.16
N PHE A 44 -9.07 -7.72 1.50
CA PHE A 44 -8.83 -7.86 0.06
C PHE A 44 -8.29 -9.25 -0.30
N MET A 45 -8.60 -9.72 -1.51
CA MET A 45 -8.16 -11.02 -2.04
C MET A 45 -6.62 -11.09 -2.06
N PRO A 46 -5.99 -12.25 -1.81
CA PRO A 46 -4.53 -12.34 -1.78
C PRO A 46 -3.88 -12.18 -3.16
N ASP A 47 -4.63 -12.44 -4.23
CA ASP A 47 -4.13 -12.67 -5.60
C ASP A 47 -3.64 -11.43 -6.35
N GLY A 48 -3.22 -10.38 -5.63
CA GLY A 48 -2.66 -9.17 -6.21
C GLY A 48 -1.60 -8.50 -5.36
N LEU A 49 -1.20 -9.12 -4.24
CA LEU A 49 -0.17 -8.58 -3.36
C LEU A 49 1.16 -9.28 -3.62
N TYR A 50 2.14 -8.52 -4.09
CA TYR A 50 3.50 -9.00 -4.34
C TYR A 50 4.50 -8.16 -3.52
N LEU A 51 5.53 -8.83 -3.00
CA LEU A 51 6.67 -8.16 -2.38
C LEU A 51 7.60 -7.69 -3.50
N ASP A 52 7.67 -6.38 -3.70
CA ASP A 52 8.43 -5.77 -4.79
C ASP A 52 9.94 -5.67 -4.47
N GLY A 53 10.29 -5.36 -3.22
CA GLY A 53 11.69 -5.29 -2.79
C GLY A 53 11.86 -5.13 -1.29
N VAL A 54 13.10 -5.38 -0.83
CA VAL A 54 13.51 -5.22 0.56
C VAL A 54 14.84 -4.47 0.59
N ALA A 55 14.92 -3.44 1.42
CA ALA A 55 16.16 -2.69 1.62
C ALA A 55 16.99 -3.33 2.74
N TYR A 56 18.29 -3.47 2.49
CA TYR A 56 19.28 -3.95 3.46
C TYR A 56 20.36 -2.88 3.67
N PRO A 57 20.96 -2.81 4.86
CA PRO A 57 22.13 -1.96 5.09
C PRO A 57 23.30 -2.28 4.16
N ALA A 58 24.04 -1.25 3.74
CA ALA A 58 25.13 -1.35 2.76
C ALA A 58 26.24 -2.33 3.16
N HIS A 59 26.49 -2.54 4.46
CA HIS A 59 27.54 -3.46 4.93
C HIS A 59 27.27 -4.93 4.61
N TYR A 60 26.06 -5.28 4.18
CA TYR A 60 25.75 -6.63 3.68
C TYR A 60 26.14 -6.81 2.21
N GLY A 61 26.49 -5.75 1.47
CA GLY A 61 26.89 -5.84 0.07
C GLY A 61 25.78 -6.32 -0.87
N LEU A 62 24.52 -6.21 -0.45
CA LEU A 62 23.34 -6.66 -1.20
C LEU A 62 22.73 -5.54 -2.07
N ASP A 63 23.49 -4.48 -2.34
CA ASP A 63 23.02 -3.31 -3.09
C ASP A 63 22.58 -3.70 -4.52
N ALA A 64 23.16 -4.75 -5.10
CA ALA A 64 22.75 -5.30 -6.40
C ALA A 64 21.36 -5.98 -6.37
N LEU A 65 20.88 -6.39 -5.18
CA LEU A 65 19.52 -6.90 -4.94
C LEU A 65 18.58 -5.81 -4.42
N SER A 66 19.11 -4.61 -4.14
CA SER A 66 18.27 -3.50 -3.71
C SER A 66 17.31 -3.14 -4.85
N TRP A 67 16.07 -2.83 -4.46
CA TRP A 67 15.03 -2.43 -5.40
C TRP A 67 15.53 -1.23 -6.20
N GLN A 68 15.76 -1.44 -7.50
CA GLN A 68 15.90 -0.35 -8.45
C GLN A 68 14.50 -0.02 -8.93
N PRO A 69 14.09 1.27 -8.95
CA PRO A 69 12.82 1.65 -9.55
C PRO A 69 12.87 1.25 -11.02
N ARG A 70 12.28 0.09 -11.33
CA ARG A 70 12.01 -0.33 -12.70
C ARG A 70 10.99 0.67 -13.22
N ASP A 71 11.51 1.62 -13.98
CA ASP A 71 10.79 2.41 -14.95
C ASP A 71 9.54 3.07 -14.36
N THR A 72 9.71 4.32 -13.91
CA THR A 72 8.69 5.37 -14.02
C THR A 72 7.27 4.94 -13.62
N PHE A 73 6.87 5.25 -12.38
CA PHE A 73 5.45 5.45 -12.11
C PHE A 73 4.87 6.29 -13.27
N TRP A 74 3.95 5.73 -14.05
CA TRP A 74 3.45 6.31 -15.29
C TRP A 74 2.91 7.74 -15.14
N TRP A 75 2.59 8.18 -13.91
CA TRP A 75 2.14 9.54 -13.58
C TRP A 75 3.26 10.56 -13.36
N ALA A 76 4.51 10.11 -13.10
CA ALA A 76 5.67 11.00 -12.99
C ALA A 76 6.23 11.38 -14.37
N ALA A 77 6.03 10.53 -15.40
CA ALA A 77 6.39 10.82 -16.78
C ALA A 77 5.42 11.80 -17.49
N SER A 78 4.22 12.00 -16.93
CA SER A 78 3.19 12.87 -17.51
C SER A 78 3.13 14.27 -16.89
N ALA A 79 4.07 14.61 -16.00
CA ALA A 79 4.08 15.89 -15.29
C ALA A 79 4.73 17.05 -16.07
N ASP A 80 5.28 16.79 -17.26
CA ASP A 80 5.80 17.82 -18.17
C ASP A 80 5.27 17.59 -19.58
N THR A 81 4.12 18.21 -19.89
CA THR A 81 3.78 18.64 -21.24
C THR A 81 3.13 20.02 -21.14
N PRO A 82 3.64 21.05 -21.85
CA PRO A 82 3.07 22.40 -21.83
C PRO A 82 1.65 22.46 -22.42
#